data_AF-A0A9X8MH22-F1
#
_entry.id   AF-A0A9X8MH22-F1
#
_cell.length_a   1.000
_cell.length_b   1.000
_cell.length_c   1.000
_cell.angle_alpha   90.00
_cell.angle_beta   90.00
_cell.angle_gamma   90.00
#
_symmetry.space_group_name_H-M   'P 1'
#
loop_
_entity.id
_entity.type
_entity.pdbx_description
1 polymer ?
#
loop_
_entity_poly.entity_id
_entity_poly.type
_entity_poly.pdbx_seq_one_letter_code
_entity_poly.pdbx_strand_id
1 'polypeptide(L)'
;MSRWPAVVVSYDRDARTCEIVAEGLTDGAGSHLIAEIEQSLGDRSPDTEIRILPGDPIWIDFLAGDPRYPIITGFRSRNLSNMIGTRHWEHENFTIIADETIVLKAGKSIRLEVGGSTFELTPESIAQVASANTMNGPLTQTGGDITSDGIGVQEHHHTEHDGPPTSAAQA
;
A
#
# COMPACT_ATOMS: atom_id res chain seq x y z
N MET A 1 -19.34 -15.15 -26.93
CA MET A 1 -18.84 -15.28 -25.55
C MET A 1 -19.84 -14.60 -24.64
N SER A 2 -20.43 -15.35 -23.73
CA SER A 2 -21.39 -14.85 -22.74
C SER A 2 -20.72 -15.01 -21.38
N ARG A 3 -20.46 -13.90 -20.70
CA ARG A 3 -19.88 -13.93 -19.35
C ARG A 3 -20.94 -14.34 -18.33
N TRP A 4 -20.55 -15.15 -17.36
CA TRP A 4 -21.43 -15.63 -16.29
C TRP A 4 -21.03 -15.02 -14.94
N PRO A 5 -21.99 -14.60 -14.09
CA PRO A 5 -21.66 -14.11 -12.76
C PRO A 5 -21.32 -15.29 -11.83
N ALA A 6 -20.23 -15.15 -11.07
CA ALA A 6 -19.84 -16.13 -10.07
C ALA A 6 -19.33 -15.44 -8.79
N VAL A 7 -19.12 -16.24 -7.75
CA VAL A 7 -18.55 -15.82 -6.47
C VAL A 7 -17.41 -16.74 -6.10
N VAL A 8 -16.31 -16.17 -5.61
CA VAL A 8 -15.17 -16.93 -5.10
C VAL A 8 -15.51 -17.58 -3.77
N VAL A 9 -15.25 -18.87 -3.64
CA VAL A 9 -15.37 -19.65 -2.39
C VAL A 9 -14.02 -19.69 -1.68
N SER A 10 -12.96 -20.03 -2.41
CA SER A 10 -11.60 -20.12 -1.88
C SER A 10 -10.59 -19.79 -2.99
N TYR A 11 -9.38 -19.38 -2.58
CA TYR A 11 -8.29 -19.03 -3.49
C TYR A 11 -7.04 -19.84 -3.13
N ASP A 12 -6.61 -20.70 -4.05
CA ASP A 12 -5.31 -21.37 -3.97
C ASP A 12 -4.24 -20.43 -4.55
N ARG A 13 -3.49 -19.81 -3.64
CA ARG A 13 -2.45 -18.85 -3.98
C ARG A 13 -1.34 -19.49 -4.81
N ASP A 14 -0.90 -20.71 -4.50
CA ASP A 14 0.23 -21.33 -5.20
C ASP A 14 -0.16 -21.71 -6.64
N ALA A 15 -1.33 -22.34 -6.80
CA ALA A 15 -1.83 -22.75 -8.11
C ALA A 15 -2.42 -21.60 -8.94
N ARG A 16 -2.67 -20.42 -8.34
CA ARG A 16 -3.37 -19.28 -8.96
C ARG A 16 -4.75 -19.67 -9.51
N THR A 17 -5.49 -20.47 -8.75
CA THR A 17 -6.85 -20.90 -9.10
C THR A 17 -7.84 -20.59 -7.98
N CYS A 18 -9.10 -20.38 -8.34
CA CYS A 18 -10.16 -20.13 -7.39
C CYS A 18 -11.22 -21.22 -7.47
N GLU A 19 -11.67 -21.68 -6.32
CA GLU A 19 -12.93 -22.41 -6.22
C GLU A 19 -14.08 -21.40 -6.33
N ILE A 20 -15.06 -21.66 -7.19
CA ILE A 20 -16.14 -20.73 -7.48
C ILE A 20 -17.53 -21.38 -7.47
N VAL A 21 -18.53 -20.58 -7.15
CA VAL A 21 -19.95 -20.92 -7.30
C VAL A 21 -20.56 -20.00 -8.35
N ALA A 22 -21.26 -20.59 -9.30
CA ALA A 22 -21.96 -19.90 -10.38
C ALA A 22 -23.40 -20.39 -10.40
N GLU A 23 -24.33 -19.54 -9.97
CA GLU A 23 -25.76 -19.87 -9.90
C GLU A 23 -26.27 -20.35 -11.27
N GLY A 24 -27.07 -21.42 -11.26
CA GLY A 24 -27.56 -22.11 -12.45
C GLY A 24 -26.57 -23.07 -13.12
N LEU A 25 -25.27 -22.99 -12.79
CA LEU A 25 -24.23 -23.88 -13.34
C LEU A 25 -23.73 -24.89 -12.32
N THR A 26 -23.54 -24.46 -11.07
CA THR A 26 -23.09 -25.30 -9.96
C THR A 26 -24.24 -25.85 -9.11
N ASP A 27 -25.48 -25.55 -9.46
CA ASP A 27 -26.66 -25.93 -8.68
C ASP A 27 -26.88 -27.45 -8.72
N GLY A 28 -26.90 -28.08 -7.54
CA GLY A 28 -27.06 -29.53 -7.40
C GLY A 28 -25.79 -30.34 -7.72
N ALA A 29 -24.67 -29.69 -8.04
CA ALA A 29 -23.38 -30.36 -8.21
C ALA A 29 -22.79 -30.77 -6.84
N GLY A 30 -22.12 -31.93 -6.80
CA GLY A 30 -21.44 -32.41 -5.59
C GLY A 30 -20.10 -31.72 -5.29
N SER A 31 -19.63 -30.87 -6.20
CA SER A 31 -18.36 -30.13 -6.10
C SER A 31 -18.47 -28.79 -6.82
N HIS A 32 -17.78 -27.77 -6.31
CA HIS A 32 -17.64 -26.48 -6.98
C HIS A 32 -16.69 -26.56 -8.18
N LEU A 33 -16.71 -25.52 -9.02
CA LEU A 33 -15.79 -25.42 -10.16
C LEU A 33 -14.47 -24.78 -9.73
N ILE A 34 -13.37 -25.23 -10.31
CA ILE A 34 -12.06 -24.59 -10.18
C ILE A 34 -11.84 -23.73 -11.42
N ALA A 35 -11.62 -22.44 -11.22
CA ALA A 35 -11.39 -21.48 -12.28
C ALA A 35 -9.94 -21.00 -12.30
N GLU A 36 -9.38 -20.88 -13.50
CA GLU A 36 -8.12 -20.19 -13.74
C GLU A 36 -8.32 -18.67 -13.69
N ILE A 37 -7.25 -17.93 -13.40
CA ILE A 37 -7.28 -16.46 -13.40
C ILE A 37 -6.75 -15.96 -14.75
N GLU A 38 -7.54 -15.16 -15.45
CA GLU A 38 -7.05 -14.37 -16.58
C GLU A 38 -6.17 -13.24 -16.05
N GLN A 39 -4.88 -13.52 -15.89
CA GLN A 39 -3.91 -12.53 -15.42
C GLN A 39 -3.82 -11.37 -16.40
N SER A 40 -3.80 -10.15 -15.87
CA SER A 40 -3.69 -8.95 -16.68
C SER A 40 -2.33 -8.86 -17.36
N LEU A 41 -2.30 -8.28 -18.57
CA LEU A 41 -1.04 -8.05 -19.26
C LEU A 41 -0.16 -7.10 -18.43
N GLY A 42 1.03 -7.56 -18.06
CA GLY A 42 1.95 -6.85 -17.16
C GLY A 42 2.05 -7.50 -15.77
N ASP A 43 1.00 -8.20 -15.33
CA ASP A 43 0.97 -8.92 -14.05
C ASP A 43 1.41 -10.37 -14.26
N ARG A 44 2.72 -10.57 -14.46
CA ARG A 44 3.27 -11.92 -14.67
C ARG A 44 3.07 -12.76 -13.42
N SER A 45 2.49 -13.96 -13.58
CA SER A 45 2.19 -14.87 -12.46
C SER A 45 3.36 -15.15 -11.48
N PRO A 46 4.63 -15.22 -11.92
CA PRO A 46 5.76 -15.39 -10.99
C PRO A 46 6.08 -14.15 -10.14
N ASP A 47 5.76 -12.95 -10.64
CA ASP A 47 6.20 -11.68 -10.06
C ASP A 47 5.06 -10.93 -9.35
N THR A 48 3.82 -11.15 -9.77
CA THR A 48 2.64 -10.43 -9.30
C THR A 48 1.54 -11.39 -8.85
N GLU A 49 1.04 -11.15 -7.65
CA GLU A 49 -0.20 -11.73 -7.14
C GLU A 49 -1.27 -10.64 -7.06
N ILE A 50 -2.47 -10.95 -7.57
CA ILE A 50 -3.66 -10.13 -7.36
C ILE A 50 -4.37 -10.69 -6.12
N ARG A 51 -4.69 -9.83 -5.15
CA ARG A 51 -5.48 -10.25 -3.99
C ARG A 51 -6.90 -10.60 -4.42
N ILE A 52 -7.30 -11.82 -4.14
CA ILE A 52 -8.68 -12.33 -4.28
C ILE A 52 -9.09 -12.93 -2.95
N LEU A 53 -10.30 -12.61 -2.49
CA LEU A 53 -10.84 -13.09 -1.21
C LEU A 53 -12.12 -13.90 -1.41
N PRO A 54 -12.42 -14.84 -0.49
CA PRO A 54 -13.73 -15.47 -0.42
C PRO A 54 -14.87 -14.43 -0.40
N GLY A 55 -15.90 -14.69 -1.19
CA GLY A 55 -17.05 -13.79 -1.35
C GLY A 55 -16.86 -12.69 -2.40
N ASP A 56 -15.70 -12.61 -3.07
CA ASP A 56 -15.53 -11.64 -4.14
C ASP A 56 -16.42 -11.98 -5.35
N PRO A 57 -17.22 -11.01 -5.82
CA PRO A 57 -18.02 -11.17 -7.02
C PRO A 57 -17.15 -11.04 -8.27
N ILE A 58 -17.29 -11.99 -9.20
CA ILE A 58 -16.45 -12.10 -10.39
C ILE A 58 -17.29 -12.35 -11.64
N TRP A 59 -16.70 -12.08 -12.80
CA TRP A 59 -17.17 -12.54 -14.10
C TRP A 59 -16.31 -13.70 -14.59
N ILE A 60 -16.95 -14.78 -15.02
CA ILE A 60 -16.28 -15.91 -15.66
C ILE A 60 -16.66 -16.03 -17.14
N ASP A 61 -15.76 -16.58 -17.92
CA ASP A 61 -16.02 -17.17 -19.23
C ASP A 61 -15.43 -18.59 -19.25
N PHE A 62 -15.47 -19.26 -20.38
CA PHE A 62 -15.04 -20.65 -20.51
C PHE A 62 -13.98 -20.80 -21.58
N LEU A 63 -12.92 -21.56 -21.27
CA LEU A 63 -11.83 -21.82 -22.22
C LEU A 63 -12.38 -22.49 -23.48
N ALA A 64 -12.31 -21.78 -24.61
CA ALA A 64 -12.90 -22.19 -25.89
C ALA A 64 -14.39 -22.59 -25.79
N GLY A 65 -15.13 -22.06 -24.81
CA GLY A 65 -16.54 -22.36 -24.57
C GLY A 65 -16.82 -23.67 -23.84
N ASP A 66 -15.82 -24.38 -23.31
CA ASP A 66 -16.01 -25.61 -22.53
C ASP A 66 -16.36 -25.30 -21.06
N PRO A 67 -17.59 -25.60 -20.59
CA PRO A 67 -18.04 -25.25 -19.25
C PRO A 67 -17.23 -25.86 -18.10
N ARG A 68 -16.41 -26.89 -18.40
CA ARG A 68 -15.56 -27.55 -17.40
C ARG A 68 -14.32 -26.75 -17.05
N TYR A 69 -13.95 -25.77 -17.87
CA TYR A 69 -12.73 -24.97 -17.73
C TYR A 69 -13.09 -23.48 -17.62
N PRO A 70 -13.64 -23.03 -16.48
CA PRO A 70 -13.94 -21.62 -16.28
C PRO A 70 -12.66 -20.79 -16.12
N ILE A 71 -12.72 -19.56 -16.61
CA ILE A 71 -11.67 -18.55 -16.49
C ILE A 71 -12.29 -17.30 -15.87
N ILE A 72 -11.69 -16.81 -14.79
CA ILE A 72 -12.04 -15.52 -14.18
C ILE A 72 -11.49 -14.41 -15.05
N THR A 73 -12.39 -13.62 -15.63
CA THR A 73 -12.05 -12.50 -16.53
C THR A 73 -11.95 -11.15 -15.81
N GLY A 74 -12.32 -11.11 -14.53
CA GLY A 74 -12.19 -9.94 -13.68
C GLY A 74 -13.25 -9.84 -12.59
N PHE A 75 -13.05 -8.86 -11.70
CA PHE A 75 -14.01 -8.54 -10.65
C PHE A 75 -15.29 -7.93 -11.22
N ARG A 76 -16.40 -8.28 -10.60
CA ARG A 76 -17.72 -7.71 -10.90
C ARG A 76 -18.04 -6.62 -9.87
N SER A 77 -18.62 -5.52 -10.31
CA SER A 77 -19.10 -4.47 -9.39
C SER A 77 -20.13 -5.03 -8.41
N ARG A 78 -20.10 -4.56 -7.15
CA ARG A 78 -21.09 -4.94 -6.13
C ARG A 78 -22.47 -4.33 -6.37
N ASN A 79 -22.61 -3.44 -7.37
CA ASN A 79 -23.81 -2.68 -7.75
C ASN A 79 -24.39 -1.73 -6.69
N LEU A 80 -24.02 -1.87 -5.42
CA LEU A 80 -24.35 -0.98 -4.32
C LEU A 80 -23.11 -0.78 -3.42
N SER A 81 -22.99 0.40 -2.81
CA SER A 81 -21.91 0.73 -1.86
C SER A 81 -20.49 0.55 -2.40
N ASN A 82 -20.29 0.78 -3.71
CA ASN A 82 -18.96 0.80 -4.29
C ASN A 82 -18.20 2.06 -3.84
N MET A 83 -16.89 1.95 -3.71
CA MET A 83 -16.01 3.08 -3.42
C MET A 83 -16.07 4.13 -4.53
N ILE A 84 -16.14 5.41 -4.17
CA ILE A 84 -16.25 6.54 -5.11
C ILE A 84 -15.01 7.41 -4.98
N GLY A 85 -14.38 7.76 -6.11
CA GLY A 85 -13.27 8.72 -6.14
C GLY A 85 -11.93 8.21 -5.60
N THR A 86 -11.82 6.92 -5.31
CA THR A 86 -10.58 6.31 -4.80
C THR A 86 -10.27 5.03 -5.56
N ARG A 87 -9.02 4.91 -6.00
CA ARG A 87 -8.44 3.64 -6.45
C ARG A 87 -7.68 3.05 -5.27
N HIS A 88 -8.08 1.86 -4.84
CA HIS A 88 -7.50 1.15 -3.71
C HIS A 88 -6.72 -0.07 -4.21
N TRP A 89 -5.52 -0.26 -3.68
CA TRP A 89 -4.73 -1.47 -3.85
C TRP A 89 -4.35 -1.97 -2.46
N GLU A 90 -4.61 -3.23 -2.17
CA GLU A 90 -4.15 -3.85 -0.94
C GLU A 90 -3.53 -5.21 -1.20
N HIS A 91 -2.50 -5.52 -0.45
CA HIS A 91 -1.83 -6.81 -0.46
C HIS A 91 -1.13 -7.06 0.88
N GLU A 92 -0.64 -8.28 1.10
CA GLU A 92 0.07 -8.63 2.33
C GLU A 92 1.43 -7.93 2.37
N ASN A 93 2.11 -7.94 1.23
CA ASN A 93 3.32 -7.20 0.95
C ASN A 93 3.15 -6.45 -0.37
N PHE A 94 3.74 -5.26 -0.49
CA PHE A 94 3.64 -4.42 -1.68
C PHE A 94 5.00 -3.84 -2.05
N THR A 95 5.35 -3.92 -3.33
CA THR A 95 6.65 -3.50 -3.85
C THR A 95 6.46 -2.63 -5.08
N ILE A 96 7.15 -1.49 -5.12
CA ILE A 96 7.20 -0.60 -6.30
C ILE A 96 8.67 -0.46 -6.68
N ILE A 97 9.05 -1.02 -7.84
CA ILE A 97 10.41 -0.96 -8.38
C ILE A 97 10.33 -0.27 -9.74
N ALA A 98 11.22 0.69 -9.97
CA ALA A 98 11.41 1.35 -11.25
C ALA A 98 12.90 1.47 -11.54
N ASP A 99 13.30 1.26 -12.80
CA ASP A 99 14.71 1.32 -13.21
C ASP A 99 15.30 2.73 -13.08
N GLU A 100 14.47 3.77 -13.23
CA GLU A 100 14.92 5.16 -13.18
C GLU A 100 14.28 5.94 -12.02
N THR A 101 12.97 6.20 -12.07
CA THR A 101 12.33 7.11 -11.09
C THR A 101 10.87 6.75 -10.84
N ILE A 102 10.46 6.83 -9.57
CA ILE A 102 9.05 6.81 -9.15
C ILE A 102 8.62 8.25 -8.87
N VAL A 103 7.56 8.70 -9.54
CA VAL A 103 7.00 10.05 -9.35
C VAL A 103 5.65 9.95 -8.64
N LEU A 104 5.58 10.50 -7.43
CA LEU A 104 4.33 10.64 -6.67
C LEU A 104 3.96 12.12 -6.63
N LYS A 105 2.75 12.47 -7.11
CA LYS A 105 2.24 13.84 -7.14
C LYS A 105 0.83 13.87 -6.58
N ALA A 106 0.60 14.77 -5.64
CA ALA A 106 -0.71 15.04 -5.07
C ALA A 106 -0.90 16.55 -4.93
N GLY A 107 -2.13 17.04 -5.12
CA GLY A 107 -2.43 18.47 -4.99
C GLY A 107 -2.48 18.96 -3.54
N LYS A 108 -2.54 18.06 -2.56
CA LYS A 108 -2.70 18.40 -1.14
C LYS A 108 -1.60 17.81 -0.25
N SER A 109 -1.44 16.49 -0.23
CA SER A 109 -0.39 15.87 0.57
C SER A 109 0.00 14.49 0.07
N ILE A 110 1.23 14.08 0.38
CA ILE A 110 1.73 12.71 0.26
C ILE A 110 2.10 12.27 1.68
N ARG A 111 1.48 11.18 2.17
CA ARG A 111 1.60 10.73 3.55
C ARG A 111 2.00 9.26 3.62
N LEU A 112 2.95 8.96 4.50
CA LEU A 112 3.40 7.61 4.86
C LEU A 112 3.11 7.38 6.35
N GLU A 113 2.56 6.21 6.70
CA GLU A 113 2.11 5.92 8.07
C GLU A 113 2.48 4.50 8.51
N VAL A 114 3.01 4.36 9.73
CA VAL A 114 3.37 3.07 10.34
C VAL A 114 3.07 3.12 11.84
N GLY A 115 2.09 2.34 12.31
CA GLY A 115 1.83 2.15 13.74
C GLY A 115 1.64 3.46 14.55
N GLY A 116 1.21 4.54 13.90
CA GLY A 116 1.05 5.88 14.48
C GLY A 116 2.15 6.89 14.13
N SER A 117 3.32 6.46 13.66
CA SER A 117 4.37 7.35 13.13
C SER A 117 4.02 7.79 11.71
N THR A 118 4.30 9.06 11.38
CA THR A 118 3.92 9.65 10.09
C THR A 118 5.04 10.47 9.47
N PHE A 119 5.17 10.37 8.15
CA PHE A 119 5.91 11.30 7.32
C PHE A 119 4.92 11.94 6.33
N GLU A 120 4.77 13.26 6.36
CA GLU A 120 3.83 13.96 5.48
C GLU A 120 4.52 15.13 4.76
N LEU A 121 4.40 15.11 3.43
CA LEU A 121 4.80 16.20 2.55
C LEU A 121 3.55 16.97 2.13
N THR A 122 3.60 18.29 2.31
CA THR A 122 2.59 19.27 1.87
C THR A 122 3.26 20.32 0.97
N PRO A 123 2.50 21.18 0.26
CA PRO A 123 3.10 22.27 -0.49
C PRO A 123 3.94 23.22 0.37
N GLU A 124 3.63 23.33 1.67
CA GLU A 124 4.24 24.30 2.59
C GLU A 124 5.32 23.71 3.50
N SER A 125 5.30 22.40 3.76
CA SER A 125 6.15 21.79 4.79
C SER A 125 6.38 20.28 4.63
N ILE A 126 7.41 19.78 5.33
CA ILE A 126 7.63 18.36 5.60
C ILE A 126 7.49 18.16 7.10
N ALA A 127 6.58 17.27 7.51
CA ALA A 127 6.35 16.93 8.90
C ALA A 127 6.74 15.47 9.18
N GLN A 128 7.54 15.26 10.23
CA GLN A 128 7.91 13.96 10.75
C GLN A 128 7.40 13.86 12.19
N VAL A 129 6.41 12.99 12.42
CA VAL A 129 5.82 12.81 13.75
C VAL A 129 6.06 11.37 14.18
N ALA A 130 6.89 11.21 15.20
CA ALA A 130 7.27 9.94 15.80
C ALA A 130 7.63 10.17 17.27
N SER A 131 7.71 9.10 18.06
CA SER A 131 8.17 9.18 19.46
C SER A 131 9.64 9.58 19.58
N ALA A 132 10.46 9.23 18.57
CA ALA A 132 11.86 9.62 18.48
C ALA A 132 12.29 9.65 17.01
N ASN A 133 13.13 10.63 16.66
CA ASN A 133 13.86 10.67 15.38
C ASN A 133 15.34 10.39 15.68
N THR A 134 15.83 9.23 15.26
CA THR A 134 17.26 8.89 15.41
C THR A 134 18.00 9.29 14.13
N MET A 135 18.97 10.19 14.24
CA MET A 135 19.83 10.60 13.13
C MET A 135 21.23 9.99 13.31
N ASN A 136 21.66 9.17 12.35
CA ASN A 136 23.00 8.61 12.32
C ASN A 136 23.88 9.42 11.36
N GLY A 137 24.60 10.41 11.91
CA GLY A 137 25.42 11.35 11.16
C GLY A 137 25.14 12.80 11.56
N PRO A 138 25.88 13.77 10.98
CA PRO A 138 25.67 15.18 11.28
C PRO A 138 24.35 15.69 10.70
N LEU A 139 23.71 16.61 11.42
CA LEU A 139 22.64 17.45 10.93
C LEU A 139 23.22 18.83 10.56
N THR A 140 23.17 19.19 9.28
CA THR A 140 23.55 20.54 8.82
C THR A 140 22.29 21.37 8.59
N GLN A 141 22.10 22.41 9.40
CA GLN A 141 21.01 23.37 9.25
C GLN A 141 21.59 24.73 8.83
N THR A 142 21.03 25.31 7.76
CA THR A 142 21.44 26.61 7.22
C THR A 142 20.24 27.56 7.22
N GLY A 143 20.36 28.69 7.92
CA GLY A 143 19.31 29.71 8.00
C GLY A 143 18.18 29.33 8.97
N GLY A 144 17.86 30.23 9.91
CA GLY A 144 16.99 29.92 11.06
C GLY A 144 17.76 29.28 12.21
N ASP A 145 17.05 28.86 13.26
CA ASP A 145 17.60 28.25 14.48
C ASP A 145 17.04 26.83 14.67
N ILE A 146 17.77 25.96 15.36
CA ILE A 146 17.26 24.69 15.87
C ILE A 146 16.79 24.94 17.30
N THR A 147 15.51 24.69 17.57
CA THR A 147 14.97 24.81 18.92
C THR A 147 14.65 23.42 19.48
N SER A 148 15.06 23.17 20.71
CA SER A 148 14.70 21.98 21.49
C SER A 148 14.06 22.45 22.78
N ASP A 149 12.80 22.08 23.02
CA ASP A 149 12.02 22.51 24.19
C ASP A 149 12.03 24.04 24.40
N GLY A 150 12.01 24.80 23.30
CA GLY A 150 12.05 26.26 23.30
C GLY A 150 13.44 26.88 23.50
N ILE A 151 14.49 26.07 23.67
CA ILE A 151 15.87 26.52 23.75
C ILE A 151 16.50 26.46 22.36
N GLY A 152 16.91 27.63 21.86
CA GLY A 152 17.60 27.79 20.59
C GLY A 152 19.07 27.40 20.67
N VAL A 153 19.56 26.63 19.71
CA VAL A 153 20.98 26.25 19.64
C VAL A 153 21.85 27.50 19.40
N GLN A 154 21.35 28.48 18.65
CA GLN A 154 22.12 29.69 18.31
C GLN A 154 22.23 30.71 19.45
N GLU A 155 21.21 30.82 20.32
CA GLU A 155 21.12 31.91 21.32
C GLU A 155 21.08 31.43 22.78
N HIS A 156 21.26 30.13 23.04
CA HIS A 156 21.27 29.65 24.43
C HIS A 156 22.44 30.25 25.23
N HIS A 157 22.17 30.54 26.50
CA HIS A 157 23.15 31.05 27.44
C HIS A 157 23.43 30.02 28.52
N HIS A 158 24.69 29.94 28.94
CA HIS A 158 25.09 29.17 30.12
C HIS A 158 25.05 30.07 31.35
N THR A 159 24.57 29.55 32.48
CA THR A 159 24.80 30.20 33.78
C THR A 159 26.21 29.84 34.23
N GLU A 160 27.09 30.84 34.38
CA GLU A 160 28.47 30.62 34.80
C GLU A 160 28.55 29.97 36.21
N HIS A 161 29.59 29.18 36.43
CA HIS A 161 30.04 28.76 37.76
C HIS A 161 31.18 29.68 38.18
N ASP A 162 31.10 30.31 39.35
CA ASP A 162 32.01 31.34 39.87
C ASP A 162 33.47 30.84 40.07
N GLY A 163 34.18 30.59 38.97
CA GLY A 163 35.58 30.19 38.90
C GLY A 163 36.38 31.09 37.98
N PRO A 164 37.73 31.06 38.06
CA PRO A 164 38.58 31.85 37.18
C PRO A 164 38.29 31.51 35.71
N PRO A 165 38.34 32.50 34.80
CA PRO A 165 37.93 32.35 33.40
C PRO A 165 38.75 31.26 32.69
N THR A 166 38.07 30.29 32.10
CA THR A 166 38.70 29.31 31.20
C THR A 166 38.77 29.90 29.81
N SER A 167 39.97 29.92 29.21
CA SER A 167 40.23 30.48 27.87
C SER A 167 39.67 29.64 26.70
N ALA A 168 38.72 28.75 26.97
CA ALA A 168 38.06 27.91 25.99
C ALA A 168 36.60 27.75 26.39
N ALA A 169 35.68 27.96 25.44
CA ALA A 169 34.29 27.58 25.61
C ALA A 169 34.23 26.06 25.83
N GLN A 170 33.61 25.62 26.93
CA GLN A 170 33.29 24.23 27.14
C GLN A 170 31.95 23.96 26.46
N ALA A 171 31.98 23.11 25.43
CA ALA A 171 30.80 22.53 24.80
C ALA A 171 30.27 21.35 25.64
#